data_AF-A0A7J5DX75-F1
#
_entry.id   AF-A0A7J5DX75-F1
#
_cell.length_a   1.000
_cell.length_b   1.000
_cell.length_c   1.000
_cell.angle_alpha   90.00
_cell.angle_beta   90.00
_cell.angle_gamma   90.00
#
_symmetry.space_group_name_H-M   'P 1'
#
loop_
_entity.id
_entity.type
_entity.pdbx_description
1 polymer ?
#
loop_
_entity_poly.entity_id
_entity_poly.type
_entity_poly.pdbx_seq_one_letter_code
_entity_poly.pdbx_strand_id
1 'polypeptide(L)'
;MTHDHDLGLRHDLPRIVRTGRRGLLGLAGGVGALAVAGCAADDRPAASAPSSTPTPSASPSPTPPPSPTATATRHPIDPKAGEIPEETQGPFPANGSNGPDVLTEAGVVRRDIRGSFGRASGVAQGVPVTLRMRIFDLAGTDVTPLAGAAVYAWQCDREGRYSLYNDGARDENYLRGVQEAGADGSLEFLTVFPGCYPQRWPHIHFEVYESLGHATRGASPKLRTSQLAFPADVSAAVYASPGYGASVPNFAAISLDSDSVFRDGHSLQMVTMTGSVADGYVATLNVPV
;
A
#
# COMPACT_ATOMS: atom_id res chain seq x y z
N MET A 1 7.79 -44.25 -9.30
CA MET A 1 9.01 -43.61 -8.78
C MET A 1 8.58 -42.44 -7.90
N THR A 2 8.35 -42.72 -6.62
CA THR A 2 7.98 -41.74 -5.60
C THR A 2 9.26 -41.11 -5.06
N HIS A 3 9.39 -39.79 -5.17
CA HIS A 3 10.47 -39.03 -4.53
C HIS A 3 10.01 -38.65 -3.12
N ASP A 4 10.58 -39.31 -2.12
CA ASP A 4 10.52 -38.89 -0.73
C ASP A 4 11.49 -37.71 -0.52
N HIS A 5 10.95 -36.55 -0.19
CA HIS A 5 11.72 -35.42 0.31
C HIS A 5 11.19 -34.99 1.66
N ASP A 6 11.51 -35.73 2.72
CA ASP A 6 11.60 -35.13 4.05
C ASP A 6 12.43 -36.00 5.01
N LEU A 7 13.70 -35.64 5.25
CA LEU A 7 14.57 -36.34 6.22
C LEU A 7 14.56 -35.69 7.62
N GLY A 8 13.71 -34.67 7.83
CA GLY A 8 13.37 -34.14 9.13
C GLY A 8 14.49 -33.47 9.94
N LEU A 9 14.08 -32.80 11.01
CA LEU A 9 14.88 -31.92 11.88
C LEU A 9 16.18 -32.54 12.45
N ARG A 10 16.23 -33.87 12.57
CA ARG A 10 17.41 -34.64 12.99
C ARG A 10 18.58 -34.58 12.00
N HIS A 11 18.30 -34.27 10.72
CA HIS A 11 19.32 -34.14 9.68
C HIS A 11 19.92 -32.72 9.60
N ASP A 12 19.20 -31.72 10.09
CA ASP A 12 19.59 -30.29 9.99
C ASP A 12 20.39 -29.78 11.20
N LEU A 13 20.24 -30.43 12.36
CA LEU A 13 20.97 -30.08 13.59
C LEU A 13 22.51 -30.06 13.47
N PRO A 14 23.19 -30.97 12.74
CA PRO A 14 24.63 -30.94 12.59
C PRO A 14 25.17 -29.74 11.79
N ARG A 15 24.32 -29.09 10.95
CA ARG A 15 24.72 -27.93 10.15
C ARG A 15 24.67 -26.62 10.95
N ILE A 16 23.76 -26.51 11.90
CA ILE A 16 23.58 -25.30 12.75
C ILE A 16 24.68 -25.19 13.82
N VAL A 17 25.20 -26.32 14.31
CA VAL A 17 26.28 -26.33 15.32
C VAL A 17 27.64 -25.93 14.73
N ARG A 18 27.80 -25.94 13.40
CA ARG A 18 29.09 -25.66 12.73
C ARG A 18 29.32 -24.17 12.43
N THR A 19 28.28 -23.34 12.44
CA THR A 19 28.36 -21.89 12.15
C THR A 19 28.49 -21.01 13.39
N GLY A 20 28.42 -21.59 14.61
CA GLY A 20 28.36 -20.84 15.88
C GLY A 20 29.70 -20.63 16.62
N ARG A 21 30.87 -20.86 16.04
CA ARG A 21 32.17 -20.66 16.73
C ARG A 21 33.22 -20.02 15.83
N ARG A 22 33.26 -18.68 15.82
CA ARG A 22 34.40 -17.79 15.49
C ARG A 22 33.86 -16.36 15.54
N GLY A 23 34.32 -15.43 16.37
CA GLY A 23 35.38 -15.39 17.37
C GLY A 23 35.35 -13.98 17.98
N LEU A 24 35.58 -13.90 19.29
CA LEU A 24 35.60 -12.68 20.10
C LEU A 24 37.00 -12.02 20.03
N LEU A 25 37.01 -10.69 20.09
CA LEU A 25 38.05 -9.77 20.64
C LEU A 25 39.39 -9.53 19.91
N GLY A 26 39.73 -8.24 19.83
CA GLY A 26 41.09 -7.71 19.61
C GLY A 26 41.15 -6.18 19.72
N LEU A 27 41.32 -5.66 20.95
CA LEU A 27 41.68 -4.28 21.28
C LEU A 27 43.21 -4.08 21.18
N ALA A 28 43.66 -3.09 20.42
CA ALA A 28 44.93 -2.32 20.52
C ALA A 28 44.92 -1.34 19.33
N GLY A 29 45.09 -0.01 19.43
CA GLY A 29 46.14 0.75 20.10
C GLY A 29 46.84 1.57 19.01
N GLY A 30 46.74 2.90 19.02
CA GLY A 30 47.39 3.74 17.99
C GLY A 30 47.06 5.22 18.07
N VAL A 31 47.87 5.95 18.83
CA VAL A 31 47.91 7.42 18.95
C VAL A 31 48.49 8.03 17.66
N GLY A 32 47.90 9.10 17.17
CA GLY A 32 48.41 9.87 16.04
C GLY A 32 47.89 11.31 16.04
N ALA A 33 48.43 12.12 16.93
CA ALA A 33 48.22 13.57 16.95
C ALA A 33 49.15 14.25 15.94
N LEU A 34 48.58 15.08 15.05
CA LEU A 34 49.30 16.14 14.34
C LEU A 34 48.48 17.43 14.48
N ALA A 35 49.02 18.36 15.25
CA ALA A 35 48.72 19.79 15.28
C ALA A 35 49.99 20.48 14.73
N VAL A 36 50.01 21.62 14.02
CA VAL A 36 49.59 22.97 14.39
C VAL A 36 49.88 23.92 13.19
N ALA A 37 48.97 24.90 12.99
CA ALA A 37 49.10 26.32 12.56
C ALA A 37 49.80 26.83 11.28
N GLY A 38 49.20 27.94 10.80
CA GLY A 38 49.82 29.10 10.13
C GLY A 38 48.72 29.93 9.41
N CYS A 39 48.00 30.85 10.06
CA CYS A 39 48.28 32.28 10.33
C CYS A 39 48.45 33.20 9.10
N ALA A 40 47.51 34.16 8.99
CA ALA A 40 47.62 35.57 8.56
C ALA A 40 48.03 35.85 7.08
N ALA A 41 47.72 36.98 6.42
CA ALA A 41 47.11 38.26 6.79
C ALA A 41 46.46 38.90 5.54
N ASP A 42 45.72 39.98 5.78
CA ASP A 42 45.13 40.95 4.85
C ASP A 42 46.06 41.48 3.75
N ASP A 43 45.47 41.82 2.59
CA ASP A 43 45.78 43.08 1.90
C ASP A 43 44.63 43.49 0.95
N ARG A 44 43.99 44.63 1.29
CA ARG A 44 43.22 45.45 0.35
C ARG A 44 44.20 46.31 -0.47
N PRO A 45 43.81 46.71 -1.69
CA PRO A 45 43.77 48.16 -1.90
C PRO A 45 42.45 48.66 -2.48
N ALA A 46 42.33 49.97 -2.35
CA ALA A 46 41.17 50.83 -2.50
C ALA A 46 40.51 50.85 -3.89
N ALA A 47 39.19 50.94 -3.82
CA ALA A 47 38.30 51.87 -4.52
C ALA A 47 38.72 52.41 -5.91
N SER A 48 37.88 52.10 -6.90
CA SER A 48 37.49 53.04 -7.95
C SER A 48 36.11 52.66 -8.49
N ALA A 49 35.14 53.55 -8.30
CA ALA A 49 33.87 53.61 -9.03
C ALA A 49 33.58 55.11 -9.27
N PRO A 50 32.74 55.52 -10.25
CA PRO A 50 31.87 54.70 -11.10
C PRO A 50 31.90 55.10 -12.60
N SER A 51 31.38 54.23 -13.47
CA SER A 51 30.68 54.67 -14.68
C SER A 51 29.51 53.72 -14.94
N SER A 52 28.30 54.24 -14.79
CA SER A 52 27.04 53.50 -14.98
C SER A 52 26.52 53.73 -16.39
N THR A 53 26.64 52.72 -17.24
CA THR A 53 25.94 52.63 -18.53
C THR A 53 24.71 51.73 -18.34
N PRO A 54 23.49 52.15 -18.73
CA PRO A 54 22.32 51.31 -18.53
C PRO A 54 22.28 50.19 -19.58
N THR A 55 22.38 48.95 -19.12
CA THR A 55 22.11 47.75 -19.92
C THR A 55 20.59 47.52 -19.98
N PRO A 56 19.99 47.26 -21.15
CA PRO A 56 18.56 47.00 -21.24
C PRO A 56 18.19 45.71 -20.51
N SER A 57 17.15 45.78 -19.69
CA SER A 57 16.56 44.64 -18.98
C SER A 57 15.90 43.69 -19.98
N ALA A 58 16.27 42.41 -19.94
CA ALA A 58 15.64 41.38 -20.74
C ALA A 58 14.23 41.09 -20.18
N SER A 59 13.22 41.25 -21.03
CA SER A 59 11.83 40.91 -20.73
C SER A 59 11.69 39.39 -20.52
N PRO A 60 10.93 38.90 -19.52
CA PRO A 60 10.72 37.47 -19.34
C PRO A 60 9.87 36.91 -20.50
N SER A 61 10.35 35.84 -21.13
CA SER A 61 9.55 35.05 -22.07
C SER A 61 8.35 34.44 -21.36
N PRO A 62 7.14 34.46 -21.95
CA PRO A 62 5.97 33.83 -21.35
C PRO A 62 6.19 32.32 -21.24
N THR A 63 5.97 31.78 -20.04
CA THR A 63 5.90 30.34 -19.80
C THR A 63 4.76 29.76 -20.64
N PRO A 64 4.98 28.71 -21.44
CA PRO A 64 3.88 28.07 -22.16
C PRO A 64 2.85 27.54 -21.15
N PRO A 65 1.54 27.69 -21.40
CA PRO A 65 0.52 27.12 -20.54
C PRO A 65 0.70 25.60 -20.48
N PRO A 66 0.41 24.95 -19.33
CA PRO A 66 0.47 23.50 -19.25
C PRO A 66 -0.46 22.91 -20.31
N SER A 67 0.07 22.00 -21.14
CA SER A 67 -0.75 21.17 -22.02
C SER A 67 -1.79 20.45 -21.16
N PRO A 68 -3.08 20.48 -21.50
CA PRO A 68 -4.07 19.70 -20.76
C PRO A 68 -3.72 18.22 -20.92
N THR A 69 -3.23 17.60 -19.84
CA THR A 69 -3.21 16.15 -19.74
C THR A 69 -4.65 15.69 -19.87
N ALA A 70 -4.95 14.96 -20.95
CA ALA A 70 -6.27 14.38 -21.14
C ALA A 70 -6.60 13.53 -19.91
N THR A 71 -7.52 14.00 -19.08
CA THR A 71 -8.11 13.21 -18.01
C THR A 71 -8.90 12.11 -18.71
N ALA A 72 -8.28 10.94 -18.89
CA ALA A 72 -9.00 9.78 -19.34
C ALA A 72 -10.11 9.52 -18.31
N THR A 73 -11.36 9.67 -18.74
CA THR A 73 -12.52 9.26 -17.96
C THR A 73 -12.42 7.75 -17.80
N ARG A 74 -11.85 7.29 -16.68
CA ARG A 74 -11.78 5.86 -16.38
C ARG A 74 -13.18 5.44 -15.97
N HIS A 75 -13.76 4.52 -16.72
CA HIS A 75 -15.02 3.88 -16.34
C HIS A 75 -14.71 2.68 -15.44
N PRO A 76 -15.62 2.34 -14.50
CA PRO A 76 -15.53 1.08 -13.78
C PRO A 76 -15.38 -0.09 -14.75
N ILE A 77 -14.56 -1.07 -14.38
CA ILE A 77 -14.30 -2.29 -15.16
C ILE A 77 -15.62 -2.92 -15.61
N ASP A 78 -15.73 -3.26 -16.90
CA ASP A 78 -16.85 -4.06 -17.39
C ASP A 78 -16.78 -5.44 -16.71
N PRO A 79 -17.77 -5.86 -15.92
CA PRO A 79 -17.72 -7.16 -15.24
C PRO A 79 -17.75 -8.34 -16.24
N LYS A 80 -18.03 -8.10 -17.53
CA LYS A 80 -17.89 -9.08 -18.60
C LYS A 80 -16.47 -9.23 -19.15
N ALA A 81 -15.52 -8.39 -18.70
CA ALA A 81 -14.14 -8.42 -19.18
C ALA A 81 -13.35 -9.64 -18.69
N GLY A 82 -13.86 -10.37 -17.70
CA GLY A 82 -13.25 -11.59 -17.16
C GLY A 82 -13.35 -11.63 -15.64
N GLU A 83 -13.05 -12.80 -15.07
CA GLU A 83 -12.97 -13.00 -13.63
C GLU A 83 -11.80 -12.19 -13.04
N ILE A 84 -11.99 -11.64 -11.85
CA ILE A 84 -10.91 -10.93 -11.17
C ILE A 84 -9.77 -11.92 -10.84
N PRO A 85 -8.49 -11.55 -11.07
CA PRO A 85 -7.37 -12.45 -10.81
C PRO A 85 -7.31 -12.91 -9.35
N GLU A 86 -7.01 -14.20 -9.14
CA GLU A 86 -6.66 -14.73 -7.83
C GLU A 86 -5.22 -14.31 -7.50
N GLU A 87 -5.05 -13.63 -6.37
CA GLU A 87 -3.75 -13.18 -5.89
C GLU A 87 -3.38 -13.81 -4.57
N THR A 88 -2.10 -13.68 -4.22
CA THR A 88 -1.68 -13.94 -2.84
C THR A 88 -2.40 -13.00 -1.86
N GLN A 89 -2.87 -13.55 -0.75
CA GLN A 89 -3.27 -12.78 0.44
C GLN A 89 -2.09 -12.03 1.08
N GLY A 90 -0.86 -12.39 0.73
CA GLY A 90 0.33 -11.86 1.40
C GLY A 90 0.38 -12.24 2.89
N PRO A 91 1.30 -11.61 3.64
CA PRO A 91 1.61 -12.02 5.01
C PRO A 91 0.80 -11.28 6.07
N PHE A 92 -0.22 -10.48 5.73
CA PHE A 92 -0.91 -9.63 6.72
C PHE A 92 -2.46 -9.69 6.70
N PRO A 93 -3.12 -10.83 6.44
CA PRO A 93 -4.56 -10.89 6.29
C PRO A 93 -5.32 -10.77 7.61
N ALA A 94 -4.79 -11.17 8.77
CA ALA A 94 -5.53 -11.26 10.03
C ALA A 94 -6.84 -12.07 9.94
N ASN A 95 -6.85 -13.16 9.15
CA ASN A 95 -7.98 -14.09 8.99
C ASN A 95 -7.70 -15.47 9.64
N GLY A 96 -6.75 -15.53 10.58
CA GLY A 96 -6.31 -16.74 11.27
C GLY A 96 -5.28 -17.58 10.50
N SER A 97 -5.04 -17.32 9.21
CA SER A 97 -4.13 -18.16 8.42
C SER A 97 -2.65 -18.02 8.81
N ASN A 98 -2.29 -16.99 9.57
CA ASN A 98 -0.91 -16.71 9.95
C ASN A 98 -0.75 -16.04 11.34
N GLY A 99 -1.67 -16.34 12.26
CA GLY A 99 -1.61 -15.87 13.65
C GLY A 99 -2.83 -15.04 14.02
N PRO A 100 -2.86 -13.71 13.73
CA PRO A 100 -4.01 -12.87 14.05
C PRO A 100 -5.29 -13.30 13.32
N ASP A 101 -6.43 -13.20 13.98
CA ASP A 101 -7.75 -13.46 13.40
C ASP A 101 -8.77 -12.43 13.91
N VAL A 102 -9.08 -11.43 13.10
CA VAL A 102 -10.11 -10.42 13.42
C VAL A 102 -11.50 -10.81 12.91
N LEU A 103 -11.61 -11.83 12.05
CA LEU A 103 -12.88 -12.16 11.40
C LEU A 103 -13.92 -12.73 12.38
N THR A 104 -13.45 -13.28 13.49
CA THR A 104 -14.29 -13.79 14.57
C THR A 104 -14.58 -12.75 15.66
N GLU A 105 -13.98 -11.56 15.57
CA GLU A 105 -14.13 -10.52 16.59
C GLU A 105 -15.40 -9.69 16.39
N ALA A 106 -16.04 -9.34 17.52
CA ALA A 106 -17.15 -8.40 17.51
C ALA A 106 -16.65 -7.01 17.05
N GLY A 107 -17.33 -6.46 16.05
CA GLY A 107 -17.01 -5.15 15.49
C GLY A 107 -16.26 -5.20 14.15
N VAL A 108 -15.82 -6.37 13.67
CA VAL A 108 -15.16 -6.49 12.35
C VAL A 108 -16.12 -6.21 11.18
N VAL A 109 -17.42 -6.48 11.35
CA VAL A 109 -18.45 -6.15 10.35
C VAL A 109 -18.77 -4.67 10.46
N ARG A 110 -18.20 -3.85 9.57
CA ARG A 110 -18.22 -2.39 9.67
C ARG A 110 -17.92 -1.72 8.33
N ARG A 111 -18.53 -0.56 8.10
CA ARG A 111 -18.28 0.28 6.91
C ARG A 111 -17.05 1.17 7.08
N ASP A 112 -16.94 1.87 8.20
CA ASP A 112 -15.77 2.72 8.46
C ASP A 112 -14.66 1.90 9.11
N ILE A 113 -13.58 1.61 8.38
CA ILE A 113 -12.45 0.81 8.86
C ILE A 113 -11.30 1.67 9.38
N ARG A 114 -11.41 3.00 9.44
CA ARG A 114 -10.27 3.88 9.81
C ARG A 114 -9.86 3.77 11.28
N GLY A 115 -10.81 3.48 12.17
CA GLY A 115 -10.55 3.29 13.59
C GLY A 115 -10.39 1.82 13.97
N SER A 116 -9.60 1.55 14.99
CA SER A 116 -9.56 0.26 15.68
C SER A 116 -10.90 -0.03 16.39
N PHE A 117 -11.04 -1.25 16.90
CA PHE A 117 -12.21 -1.74 17.62
C PHE A 117 -11.83 -2.72 18.73
N GLY A 118 -12.81 -3.07 19.55
CA GLY A 118 -12.60 -3.94 20.70
C GLY A 118 -11.75 -3.24 21.77
N ARG A 119 -10.57 -3.79 22.06
CA ARG A 119 -9.66 -3.24 23.08
C ARG A 119 -8.72 -2.16 22.55
N ALA A 120 -8.54 -2.10 21.23
CA ALA A 120 -7.70 -1.12 20.55
C ALA A 120 -8.52 0.14 20.22
N SER A 121 -7.85 1.30 20.06
CA SER A 121 -8.54 2.60 19.90
C SER A 121 -7.86 3.56 18.93
N GLY A 122 -6.72 3.19 18.33
CA GLY A 122 -6.02 3.99 17.35
C GLY A 122 -6.86 4.27 16.11
N VAL A 123 -6.56 5.38 15.44
CA VAL A 123 -7.23 5.79 14.21
C VAL A 123 -6.18 6.05 13.15
N ALA A 124 -6.23 5.29 12.06
CA ALA A 124 -5.36 5.48 10.92
C ALA A 124 -5.58 6.88 10.31
N GLN A 125 -4.48 7.59 10.14
CA GLN A 125 -4.46 8.90 9.49
C GLN A 125 -4.16 8.73 8.01
N GLY A 126 -4.66 9.66 7.18
CA GLY A 126 -4.39 9.66 5.74
C GLY A 126 -5.44 10.43 4.95
N VAL A 127 -5.26 10.51 3.64
CA VAL A 127 -6.26 11.10 2.73
C VAL A 127 -7.49 10.19 2.72
N PRO A 128 -8.70 10.68 3.02
CA PRO A 128 -9.90 9.84 3.04
C PRO A 128 -10.20 9.19 1.69
N VAL A 129 -10.58 7.91 1.72
CA VAL A 129 -11.04 7.17 0.54
C VAL A 129 -12.36 6.48 0.87
N THR A 130 -13.35 6.70 0.02
CA THR A 130 -14.57 5.89 -0.03
C THR A 130 -14.37 4.79 -1.08
N LEU A 131 -14.21 3.55 -0.64
CA LEU A 131 -14.04 2.40 -1.53
C LEU A 131 -15.40 1.77 -1.82
N ARG A 132 -15.86 1.89 -3.06
CA ARG A 132 -17.07 1.27 -3.58
C ARG A 132 -16.73 0.02 -4.37
N MET A 133 -17.33 -1.09 -3.98
CA MET A 133 -17.17 -2.36 -4.69
C MET A 133 -18.53 -2.86 -5.12
N ARG A 134 -18.56 -3.55 -6.26
CA ARG A 134 -19.75 -4.28 -6.70
C ARG A 134 -19.36 -5.68 -7.12
N ILE A 135 -19.94 -6.67 -6.45
CA ILE A 135 -19.60 -8.08 -6.62
C ILE A 135 -20.55 -8.71 -7.63
N PHE A 136 -19.99 -9.50 -8.55
CA PHE A 136 -20.74 -10.20 -9.58
C PHE A 136 -20.38 -11.68 -9.56
N ASP A 137 -21.38 -12.52 -9.83
CA ASP A 137 -21.24 -13.96 -10.04
C ASP A 137 -21.10 -14.25 -11.53
N LEU A 138 -20.07 -15.02 -11.88
CA LEU A 138 -19.77 -15.52 -13.23
C LEU A 138 -20.07 -17.01 -13.43
N ALA A 139 -20.57 -17.74 -12.44
CA ALA A 139 -20.80 -19.19 -12.53
C ALA A 139 -21.89 -19.57 -13.54
N GLY A 140 -22.79 -18.64 -13.86
CA GLY A 140 -23.89 -18.80 -14.82
C GLY A 140 -23.55 -18.36 -16.25
N THR A 141 -24.57 -18.34 -17.12
CA THR A 141 -24.46 -17.78 -18.48
C THR A 141 -24.46 -16.25 -18.52
N ASP A 142 -24.99 -15.63 -17.46
CA ASP A 142 -25.13 -14.19 -17.32
C ASP A 142 -24.27 -13.69 -16.16
N VAL A 143 -23.71 -12.49 -16.32
CA VAL A 143 -23.04 -11.76 -15.24
C VAL A 143 -24.11 -11.11 -14.37
N THR A 144 -24.28 -11.61 -13.15
CA THR A 144 -25.32 -11.13 -12.23
C THR A 144 -24.72 -10.58 -10.95
N PRO A 145 -25.30 -9.54 -10.33
CA PRO A 145 -24.80 -9.07 -9.05
C PRO A 145 -24.96 -10.14 -7.95
N LEU A 146 -23.91 -10.36 -7.17
CA LEU A 146 -23.89 -11.36 -6.10
C LEU A 146 -24.35 -10.73 -4.78
N ALA A 147 -25.66 -10.73 -4.56
CA ALA A 147 -26.27 -10.23 -3.32
C ALA A 147 -25.90 -11.11 -2.11
N GLY A 148 -25.64 -10.49 -0.96
CA GLY A 148 -25.30 -11.19 0.28
C GLY A 148 -23.86 -11.69 0.38
N ALA A 149 -23.05 -11.60 -0.70
CA ALA A 149 -21.62 -11.87 -0.61
C ALA A 149 -20.97 -10.96 0.43
N ALA A 150 -19.95 -11.46 1.13
CA ALA A 150 -19.18 -10.66 2.06
C ALA A 150 -17.78 -10.41 1.54
N VAL A 151 -17.29 -9.19 1.73
CA VAL A 151 -15.92 -8.81 1.41
C VAL A 151 -15.21 -8.46 2.69
N TYR A 152 -14.07 -9.12 2.93
CA TYR A 152 -13.10 -8.70 3.91
C TYR A 152 -12.02 -7.87 3.23
N ALA A 153 -11.78 -6.64 3.68
CA ALA A 153 -10.74 -5.77 3.14
C ALA A 153 -9.69 -5.43 4.21
N TRP A 154 -8.42 -5.38 3.79
CA TRP A 154 -7.32 -4.89 4.63
C TRP A 154 -6.23 -4.17 3.84
N GLN A 155 -5.52 -3.26 4.52
CA GLN A 155 -4.43 -2.49 3.91
C GLN A 155 -3.42 -2.03 4.96
N CYS A 156 -2.32 -1.45 4.49
CA CYS A 156 -1.41 -0.68 5.33
C CYS A 156 -1.92 0.75 5.59
N ASP A 157 -1.41 1.37 6.65
CA ASP A 157 -1.58 2.80 6.92
C ASP A 157 -0.74 3.69 5.98
N ARG A 158 -0.84 5.01 6.14
CA ARG A 158 -0.12 5.99 5.31
C ARG A 158 1.42 5.89 5.42
N GLU A 159 1.93 5.29 6.50
CA GLU A 159 3.36 5.02 6.69
C GLU A 159 3.79 3.65 6.14
N GLY A 160 2.86 2.85 5.59
CA GLY A 160 3.14 1.53 5.02
C GLY A 160 3.15 0.40 6.04
N ARG A 161 2.55 0.59 7.22
CA ARG A 161 2.47 -0.42 8.29
C ARG A 161 1.11 -1.10 8.31
N TYR A 162 1.12 -2.42 8.45
CA TYR A 162 -0.07 -3.22 8.70
C TYR A 162 -0.34 -3.32 10.21
N SER A 163 -1.55 -2.94 10.61
CA SER A 163 -2.09 -3.16 11.95
C SER A 163 -2.02 -4.66 12.31
N LEU A 164 -1.82 -4.99 13.59
CA LEU A 164 -1.57 -6.35 14.11
C LEU A 164 -0.20 -6.98 13.80
N TYR A 165 0.62 -6.39 12.92
CA TYR A 165 1.86 -7.01 12.45
C TYR A 165 3.10 -6.14 12.67
N ASN A 166 3.09 -4.92 12.13
CA ASN A 166 4.27 -4.06 12.13
C ASN A 166 4.41 -3.29 13.46
N ASP A 167 5.66 -3.04 13.85
CA ASP A 167 5.94 -2.21 15.03
C ASP A 167 5.32 -0.81 14.87
N GLY A 168 4.76 -0.28 15.96
CA GLY A 168 4.02 0.98 15.96
C GLY A 168 2.57 0.89 15.46
N ALA A 169 2.13 -0.29 14.99
CA ALA A 169 0.73 -0.60 14.66
C ALA A 169 0.28 -1.98 15.18
N ARG A 170 1.16 -2.74 15.85
CA ARG A 170 0.91 -4.13 16.27
C ARG A 170 -0.24 -4.27 17.27
N ASP A 171 -0.45 -3.27 18.13
CA ASP A 171 -1.52 -3.28 19.13
C ASP A 171 -2.85 -2.72 18.60
N GLU A 172 -2.92 -2.41 17.31
CA GLU A 172 -4.09 -1.84 16.64
C GLU A 172 -4.69 -2.81 15.63
N ASN A 173 -5.97 -2.62 15.29
CA ASN A 173 -6.70 -3.41 14.29
C ASN A 173 -7.49 -2.53 13.30
N TYR A 174 -7.14 -1.25 13.18
CA TYR A 174 -7.66 -0.37 12.13
C TYR A 174 -7.34 -0.90 10.72
N LEU A 175 -8.02 -0.33 9.72
CA LEU A 175 -7.91 -0.62 8.29
C LEU A 175 -8.15 -2.08 7.94
N ARG A 176 -9.05 -2.72 8.70
CA ARG A 176 -9.53 -4.09 8.53
C ARG A 176 -11.03 -4.09 8.76
N GLY A 177 -11.80 -4.73 7.88
CA GLY A 177 -13.23 -4.86 8.10
C GLY A 177 -13.96 -5.68 7.05
N VAL A 178 -15.17 -6.11 7.42
CA VAL A 178 -16.07 -6.90 6.58
C VAL A 178 -17.31 -6.08 6.24
N GLN A 179 -17.72 -6.13 4.98
CA GLN A 179 -19.01 -5.63 4.51
C GLN A 179 -19.77 -6.72 3.76
N GLU A 180 -21.09 -6.71 3.90
CA GLU A 180 -22.00 -7.55 3.13
C GLU A 180 -22.57 -6.75 1.96
N ALA A 181 -22.60 -7.37 0.78
CA ALA A 181 -23.13 -6.80 -0.44
C ALA A 181 -24.65 -6.72 -0.39
N GLY A 182 -25.20 -5.57 -0.78
CA GLY A 182 -26.63 -5.37 -0.93
C GLY A 182 -27.24 -6.16 -2.09
N ALA A 183 -28.55 -5.96 -2.31
CA ALA A 183 -29.31 -6.67 -3.34
C ALA A 183 -28.79 -6.45 -4.78
N ASP A 184 -28.10 -5.34 -5.02
CA ASP A 184 -27.48 -5.01 -6.31
C ASP A 184 -26.00 -5.39 -6.37
N GLY A 185 -25.50 -6.17 -5.40
CA GLY A 185 -24.10 -6.58 -5.26
C GLY A 185 -23.17 -5.48 -4.73
N SER A 186 -23.69 -4.30 -4.38
CA SER A 186 -22.86 -3.17 -3.95
C SER A 186 -22.51 -3.20 -2.46
N LEU A 187 -21.31 -2.73 -2.12
CA LEU A 187 -20.87 -2.45 -0.76
C LEU A 187 -19.90 -1.27 -0.74
N GLU A 188 -19.67 -0.71 0.45
CA GLU A 188 -18.78 0.43 0.61
C GLU A 188 -17.98 0.39 1.91
N PHE A 189 -16.69 0.75 1.83
CA PHE A 189 -15.84 1.01 2.98
C PHE A 189 -15.42 2.49 3.04
N LEU A 190 -15.34 3.05 4.25
CA LEU A 190 -14.64 4.30 4.51
C LEU A 190 -13.25 3.97 5.05
N THR A 191 -12.21 4.37 4.33
CA THR A 191 -10.80 4.08 4.62
C THR A 191 -9.94 5.31 4.39
N VAL A 192 -8.61 5.14 4.37
CA VAL A 192 -7.64 6.13 3.91
C VAL A 192 -6.82 5.57 2.75
N PHE A 193 -6.23 6.44 1.93
CA PHE A 193 -5.36 6.02 0.86
C PHE A 193 -4.12 5.28 1.42
N PRO A 194 -3.77 4.08 0.93
CA PRO A 194 -2.69 3.28 1.50
C PRO A 194 -1.31 3.90 1.24
N GLY A 195 -0.38 3.69 2.17
CA GLY A 195 1.03 3.97 1.93
C GLY A 195 1.63 3.07 0.85
N CYS A 196 2.79 3.46 0.32
CA CYS A 196 3.63 2.61 -0.51
C CYS A 196 4.80 2.11 0.35
N TYR A 197 4.86 0.80 0.57
CA TYR A 197 5.98 0.15 1.27
C TYR A 197 6.93 -0.50 0.24
N PRO A 198 8.18 -0.82 0.62
CA PRO A 198 9.18 -1.28 -0.34
C PRO A 198 8.70 -2.45 -1.21
N GLN A 199 9.01 -2.35 -2.50
CA GLN A 199 8.77 -3.38 -3.53
C GLN A 199 7.30 -3.67 -3.87
N ARG A 200 6.34 -2.90 -3.37
CA ARG A 200 4.93 -3.10 -3.66
C ARG A 200 4.24 -1.82 -4.13
N TRP A 201 3.52 -1.91 -5.24
CA TRP A 201 2.62 -0.87 -5.74
C TRP A 201 1.51 -0.58 -4.72
N PRO A 202 0.98 0.64 -4.59
CA PRO A 202 -0.10 0.94 -3.65
C PRO A 202 -1.34 0.08 -3.89
N HIS A 203 -1.83 -0.60 -2.84
CA HIS A 203 -2.93 -1.57 -2.95
C HIS A 203 -3.79 -1.66 -1.69
N ILE A 204 -4.99 -2.21 -1.87
CA ILE A 204 -5.84 -2.75 -0.80
C ILE A 204 -6.06 -4.21 -1.13
N HIS A 205 -5.89 -5.08 -0.14
CA HIS A 205 -6.22 -6.48 -0.27
C HIS A 205 -7.70 -6.72 0.02
N PHE A 206 -8.26 -7.76 -0.59
CA PHE A 206 -9.57 -8.24 -0.20
C PHE A 206 -9.77 -9.75 -0.42
N GLU A 207 -10.70 -10.31 0.34
CA GLU A 207 -11.21 -11.67 0.20
C GLU A 207 -12.73 -11.61 0.01
N VAL A 208 -13.25 -12.39 -0.94
CA VAL A 208 -14.69 -12.51 -1.20
C VAL A 208 -15.18 -13.84 -0.67
N TYR A 209 -16.31 -13.81 0.04
CA TYR A 209 -16.99 -14.95 0.62
C TYR A 209 -18.42 -15.02 0.12
N GLU A 210 -18.97 -16.23 0.06
CA GLU A 210 -20.37 -16.46 -0.35
C GLU A 210 -21.38 -15.72 0.54
N SER A 211 -21.08 -15.54 1.82
CA SER A 211 -21.93 -14.77 2.74
C SER A 211 -21.18 -14.24 3.95
N LEU A 212 -21.81 -13.32 4.68
CA LEU A 212 -21.30 -12.79 5.93
C LEU A 212 -21.01 -13.91 6.95
N GLY A 213 -21.88 -14.91 7.02
CA GLY A 213 -21.68 -16.08 7.88
C GLY A 213 -20.43 -16.89 7.53
N HIS A 214 -20.03 -16.98 6.25
CA HIS A 214 -18.76 -17.60 5.86
C HIS A 214 -17.58 -16.72 6.24
N ALA A 215 -17.67 -15.41 6.00
CA ALA A 215 -16.59 -14.49 6.36
C ALA A 215 -16.26 -14.50 7.86
N THR A 216 -17.27 -14.58 8.74
CA THR A 216 -17.08 -14.36 10.20
C THR A 216 -17.06 -15.62 11.06
N ARG A 217 -16.97 -16.82 10.47
CA ARG A 217 -16.91 -18.09 11.23
C ARG A 217 -15.50 -18.68 11.36
N GLY A 218 -14.51 -18.02 10.77
CA GLY A 218 -13.12 -18.48 10.73
C GLY A 218 -12.90 -19.60 9.71
N ALA A 219 -11.74 -19.61 9.05
CA ALA A 219 -11.28 -20.67 8.13
C ALA A 219 -12.31 -21.15 7.08
N SER A 220 -13.17 -20.26 6.58
CA SER A 220 -14.16 -20.61 5.55
C SER A 220 -13.57 -20.53 4.14
N PRO A 221 -14.09 -21.33 3.19
CA PRO A 221 -13.73 -21.20 1.78
C PRO A 221 -13.99 -19.78 1.27
N LYS A 222 -13.03 -19.27 0.50
CA LYS A 222 -13.09 -17.98 -0.19
C LYS A 222 -13.49 -18.24 -1.63
N LEU A 223 -14.33 -17.39 -2.19
CA LEU A 223 -14.60 -17.35 -3.62
C LEU A 223 -13.39 -16.77 -4.37
N ARG A 224 -12.71 -15.81 -3.73
CA ARG A 224 -11.57 -15.11 -4.32
C ARG A 224 -10.70 -14.46 -3.25
N THR A 225 -9.39 -14.55 -3.42
CA THR A 225 -8.42 -13.63 -2.79
C THR A 225 -7.87 -12.74 -3.88
N SER A 226 -7.86 -11.42 -3.70
CA SER A 226 -7.26 -10.53 -4.70
C SER A 226 -6.78 -9.22 -4.08
N GLN A 227 -6.28 -8.33 -4.93
CA GLN A 227 -5.75 -7.02 -4.56
C GLN A 227 -6.19 -6.00 -5.59
N LEU A 228 -6.54 -4.79 -5.14
CA LEU A 228 -6.80 -3.66 -6.03
C LEU A 228 -5.59 -2.74 -6.09
N ALA A 229 -5.36 -2.12 -7.24
CA ALA A 229 -4.26 -1.20 -7.51
C ALA A 229 -4.78 0.23 -7.73
N PHE A 230 -3.98 1.23 -7.35
CA PHE A 230 -4.31 2.65 -7.56
C PHE A 230 -3.60 3.27 -8.78
N PRO A 231 -4.24 4.21 -9.50
CA PRO A 231 -3.60 4.93 -10.60
C PRO A 231 -2.38 5.74 -10.16
N ALA A 232 -1.33 5.75 -10.99
CA ALA A 232 -0.05 6.37 -10.69
C ALA A 232 -0.16 7.89 -10.41
N ASP A 233 -1.00 8.59 -11.18
CA ASP A 233 -1.26 10.02 -11.05
C ASP A 233 -1.93 10.36 -9.72
N VAL A 234 -2.88 9.53 -9.28
CA VAL A 234 -3.55 9.70 -7.98
C VAL A 234 -2.60 9.38 -6.83
N SER A 235 -1.82 8.30 -6.93
CA SER A 235 -0.79 7.94 -5.95
C SER A 235 0.23 9.07 -5.78
N ALA A 236 0.72 9.64 -6.88
CA ALA A 236 1.66 10.77 -6.84
C ALA A 236 1.05 12.02 -6.15
N ALA A 237 -0.21 12.35 -6.45
CA ALA A 237 -0.90 13.47 -5.81
C ALA A 237 -1.08 13.26 -4.29
N VAL A 238 -1.45 12.05 -3.86
CA VAL A 238 -1.59 11.73 -2.44
C VAL A 238 -0.24 11.77 -1.73
N TYR A 239 0.82 11.22 -2.32
CA TYR A 239 2.14 11.15 -1.67
C TYR A 239 2.86 12.49 -1.56
N ALA A 240 2.35 13.54 -2.22
CA ALA A 240 2.74 14.93 -1.95
C ALA A 240 2.13 15.51 -0.65
N SER A 241 1.20 14.79 0.00
CA SER A 241 0.50 15.25 1.21
C SER A 241 1.29 14.94 2.49
N PRO A 242 1.11 15.75 3.57
CA PRO A 242 1.73 15.47 4.86
C PRO A 242 1.40 14.06 5.39
N GLY A 243 2.41 13.39 5.95
CA GLY A 243 2.28 12.05 6.54
C GLY A 243 2.61 10.89 5.59
N TYR A 244 2.69 11.11 4.28
CA TYR A 244 3.05 10.08 3.30
C TYR A 244 4.54 10.07 2.93
N GLY A 245 5.41 10.76 3.69
CA GLY A 245 6.83 10.91 3.34
C GLY A 245 7.59 9.59 3.15
N ALA A 246 7.21 8.54 3.89
CA ALA A 246 7.79 7.20 3.72
C ALA A 246 7.41 6.54 2.38
N SER A 247 6.28 6.94 1.78
CA SER A 247 5.80 6.39 0.52
C SER A 247 6.53 6.95 -0.70
N VAL A 248 7.05 8.18 -0.62
CA VAL A 248 7.69 8.88 -1.74
C VAL A 248 8.87 8.09 -2.34
N PRO A 249 9.89 7.67 -1.58
CA PRO A 249 11.02 6.92 -2.14
C PRO A 249 10.62 5.52 -2.62
N ASN A 250 9.66 4.87 -1.94
CA ASN A 250 9.20 3.54 -2.34
C ASN A 250 8.44 3.58 -3.67
N PHE A 251 7.56 4.56 -3.83
CA PHE A 251 6.78 4.75 -5.05
C PHE A 251 7.67 5.11 -6.24
N ALA A 252 8.73 5.90 -6.03
CA ALA A 252 9.73 6.19 -7.06
C ALA A 252 10.55 4.96 -7.49
N ALA A 253 10.61 3.92 -6.66
CA ALA A 253 11.40 2.71 -6.89
C ALA A 253 10.58 1.53 -7.45
N ILE A 254 9.28 1.72 -7.72
CA ILE A 254 8.38 0.66 -8.18
C ILE A 254 7.48 1.13 -9.33
N SER A 255 7.18 0.22 -10.25
CA SER A 255 6.13 0.33 -11.27
C SER A 255 5.22 -0.90 -11.21
N LEU A 256 4.03 -0.82 -11.82
CA LEU A 256 3.15 -1.97 -12.00
C LEU A 256 3.87 -3.16 -12.67
N ASP A 257 4.71 -2.90 -13.68
CA ASP A 257 5.49 -3.93 -14.39
C ASP A 257 6.57 -4.61 -13.53
N SER A 258 7.00 -3.95 -12.46
CA SER A 258 8.00 -4.48 -11.52
C SER A 258 7.41 -5.02 -10.22
N ASP A 259 6.14 -4.74 -9.94
CA ASP A 259 5.43 -5.27 -8.78
C ASP A 259 5.17 -6.78 -8.97
N SER A 260 5.45 -7.58 -7.94
CA SER A 260 5.35 -9.04 -8.06
C SER A 260 3.93 -9.58 -8.30
N VAL A 261 2.91 -8.80 -7.95
CA VAL A 261 1.48 -9.13 -8.05
C VAL A 261 0.90 -8.58 -9.35
N PHE A 262 1.17 -7.32 -9.69
CA PHE A 262 0.48 -6.66 -10.81
C PHE A 262 1.16 -6.78 -12.18
N ARG A 263 2.39 -7.32 -12.23
CA ARG A 263 3.20 -7.41 -13.46
C ARG A 263 2.65 -8.33 -14.54
N ASP A 264 1.79 -9.28 -14.19
CA ASP A 264 1.14 -10.20 -15.14
C ASP A 264 -0.22 -9.68 -15.63
N GLY A 265 -0.72 -8.60 -15.05
CA GLY A 265 -1.89 -7.87 -15.51
C GLY A 265 -2.62 -7.18 -14.35
N HIS A 266 -3.17 -6.00 -14.59
CA HIS A 266 -3.86 -5.23 -13.55
C HIS A 266 -5.13 -4.53 -14.05
N SER A 267 -5.59 -4.82 -15.27
CA SER A 267 -6.74 -4.15 -15.88
C SER A 267 -8.03 -4.38 -15.09
N LEU A 268 -8.22 -5.58 -14.52
CA LEU A 268 -9.38 -5.96 -13.71
C LEU A 268 -9.24 -5.59 -12.22
N GLN A 269 -8.08 -5.06 -11.81
CA GLN A 269 -7.76 -4.70 -10.42
C GLN A 269 -7.52 -3.21 -10.23
N MET A 270 -7.39 -2.44 -11.33
CA MET A 270 -7.16 -1.00 -11.28
C MET A 270 -8.46 -0.26 -10.94
N VAL A 271 -8.47 0.46 -9.82
CA VAL A 271 -9.64 1.24 -9.42
C VAL A 271 -9.85 2.46 -10.31
N THR A 272 -11.13 2.80 -10.53
CA THR A 272 -11.51 4.12 -11.05
C THR A 272 -11.55 5.12 -9.89
N MET A 273 -10.95 6.29 -10.09
CA MET A 273 -10.81 7.33 -9.06
C MET A 273 -11.54 8.62 -9.44
N THR A 274 -12.28 9.18 -8.49
CA THR A 274 -12.84 10.54 -8.56
C THR A 274 -12.57 11.28 -7.24
N GLY A 275 -12.62 12.61 -7.24
CA GLY A 275 -12.33 13.43 -6.07
C GLY A 275 -10.93 14.02 -6.08
N SER A 276 -10.46 14.43 -4.90
CA SER A 276 -9.21 15.18 -4.74
C SER A 276 -8.57 14.89 -3.38
N VAL A 277 -7.32 15.30 -3.18
CA VAL A 277 -6.67 15.22 -1.85
C VAL A 277 -7.44 16.03 -0.80
N ALA A 278 -8.00 17.19 -1.17
CA ALA A 278 -8.69 18.09 -0.24
C ALA A 278 -10.08 17.56 0.16
N ASP A 279 -10.81 16.98 -0.79
CA ASP A 279 -12.19 16.51 -0.58
C ASP A 279 -12.26 15.03 -0.20
N GLY A 280 -11.14 14.30 -0.37
CA GLY A 280 -11.10 12.85 -0.37
C GLY A 280 -11.41 12.25 -1.74
N TYR A 281 -11.11 10.96 -1.88
CA TYR A 281 -11.34 10.21 -3.11
C TYR A 281 -12.50 9.21 -2.98
N VAL A 282 -13.14 8.92 -4.10
CA VAL A 282 -13.97 7.72 -4.29
C VAL A 282 -13.24 6.78 -5.23
N ALA A 283 -12.92 5.59 -4.73
CA ALA A 283 -12.36 4.47 -5.50
C ALA A 283 -13.47 3.50 -5.84
N THR A 284 -13.62 3.12 -7.12
CA THR A 284 -14.66 2.18 -7.57
C THR A 284 -14.05 0.97 -8.28
N LEU A 285 -14.51 -0.23 -7.91
CA LEU A 285 -14.10 -1.50 -8.52
C LEU A 285 -15.32 -2.43 -8.72
N ASN A 286 -15.47 -2.97 -9.92
CA ASN A 286 -16.35 -4.12 -10.15
C ASN A 286 -15.53 -5.40 -9.98
N VAL A 287 -16.08 -6.37 -9.25
CA VAL A 287 -15.38 -7.58 -8.80
C VAL A 287 -16.20 -8.80 -9.26
N PRO A 288 -15.98 -9.28 -10.48
CA PRO A 288 -16.56 -10.52 -10.96
C PRO A 288 -15.79 -11.73 -10.41
N VAL A 289 -16.51 -12.66 -9.78
CA VAL A 289 -15.99 -13.88 -9.12
C VAL A 289 -16.74 -15.13 -9.54
#